data_AF-A0A0C9RMA2-F1
#
_entry.id   AF-A0A0C9RMA2-F1
#
_cell.length_a   1.000
_cell.length_b   1.000
_cell.length_c   1.000
_cell.angle_alpha   90.00
_cell.angle_beta   90.00
_cell.angle_gamma   90.00
#
_symmetry.space_group_name_H-M   'P 1'
#
loop_
_entity.id
_entity.type
_entity.pdbx_description
1 polymer ?
#
loop_
_entity_poly.entity_id
_entity_poly.type
_entity_poly.pdbx_seq_one_letter_code
_entity_poly.pdbx_strand_id
1 'polypeptide(L)'
;MAMSKTTNTYNRQNWEDAEFPILCQTCLGDNPYIRMTKEKYGKECKICVRPFTVFRWCPGARMRFKKTEVCQTCSRLKNVCQTCLLDLEYGLPIQVRDAALKIKDDIPRSDVNKEYYVQNIDKEIGKIDATSPAGAVGKSAAASDLLMKLARTSPYYKRNRPHICSFWVKGECKRGEECPYRHEKPTDPDDPLADQNIKDRYYGTNDPVADKLMRRAAAMPKLEPPEDKSITTLYIGNLGDVLTEKQLRDHFYQYGEIRSVTMVPRQQCAFIQYTQRNAAEAAAERTFNKLILGGRRLTIKWGRSQGRQTVSAAEATREILEPVPGLPGALPPPPEAMGNNFFNLQATPGMMPPMMIPPPPVAPQFTMFPPQIAAATATAPIFPPGTAPIHYPSQDPSRMGASQGIGKPWPEE
;
A
#
# COMPACT_ATOMS: atom_id res chain seq x y z
N MET A 1 -28.04 -25.44 32.71
CA MET A 1 -29.12 -25.46 31.70
C MET A 1 -28.59 -24.88 30.41
N ALA A 2 -28.04 -25.73 29.53
CA ALA A 2 -27.59 -25.33 28.21
C ALA A 2 -28.81 -25.32 27.29
N MET A 3 -29.33 -24.15 26.93
CA MET A 3 -30.33 -24.06 25.88
C MET A 3 -29.64 -24.39 24.55
N SER A 4 -29.94 -25.59 24.06
CA SER A 4 -29.60 -26.04 22.73
C SER A 4 -30.17 -25.05 21.72
N LYS A 5 -29.31 -24.21 21.13
CA LYS A 5 -29.63 -23.37 19.96
C LYS A 5 -29.76 -24.22 18.69
N THR A 6 -30.53 -25.29 18.76
CA THR A 6 -30.79 -26.26 17.70
C THR A 6 -32.16 -26.05 17.06
N THR A 7 -32.72 -24.84 17.09
CA THR A 7 -34.07 -24.59 16.54
C THR A 7 -34.11 -24.47 15.02
N ASN A 8 -33.01 -24.71 14.30
CA ASN A 8 -33.04 -24.91 12.85
C ASN A 8 -32.55 -26.32 12.50
N THR A 9 -33.41 -27.30 12.78
CA THR A 9 -33.23 -28.72 12.42
C THR A 9 -33.54 -29.00 10.94
N TYR A 10 -34.01 -28.03 10.16
CA TYR A 10 -34.65 -28.29 8.87
C TYR A 10 -33.72 -28.33 7.65
N ASN A 11 -32.46 -27.88 7.73
CA ASN A 11 -31.55 -27.83 6.57
C ASN A 11 -30.11 -28.31 6.89
N ARG A 12 -29.97 -29.56 7.36
CA ARG A 12 -28.63 -30.21 7.49
C ARG A 12 -27.91 -30.42 6.14
N GLN A 13 -28.61 -30.26 5.01
CA GLN A 13 -28.05 -30.44 3.67
C GLN A 13 -27.11 -29.29 3.22
N ASN A 14 -27.04 -28.18 3.95
CA ASN A 14 -26.23 -27.01 3.58
C ASN A 14 -25.04 -26.76 4.52
N TRP A 15 -24.54 -27.80 5.20
CA TRP A 15 -23.31 -27.67 5.97
C TRP A 15 -22.10 -27.67 5.04
N GLU A 16 -21.16 -26.77 5.30
CA GLU A 16 -19.99 -26.61 4.44
C GLU A 16 -18.87 -27.60 4.84
N ASP A 17 -18.45 -28.44 3.89
CA ASP A 17 -17.25 -29.29 3.97
C ASP A 17 -16.25 -28.86 2.90
N ALA A 18 -15.44 -27.84 3.22
CA ALA A 18 -14.36 -27.39 2.36
C ALA A 18 -13.06 -28.17 2.62
N GLU A 19 -12.24 -28.39 1.60
CA GLU A 19 -10.94 -29.06 1.73
C GLU A 19 -9.83 -28.10 2.18
N PHE A 20 -9.83 -26.86 1.69
CA PHE A 20 -8.80 -25.87 1.97
C PHE A 20 -9.41 -24.46 2.23
N PRO A 21 -8.88 -23.68 3.19
CA PRO A 21 -9.43 -22.37 3.52
C PRO A 21 -9.00 -21.26 2.54
N ILE A 22 -9.83 -20.22 2.43
CA ILE A 22 -9.53 -19.00 1.68
C ILE A 22 -8.84 -17.99 2.59
N LEU A 23 -7.53 -17.82 2.44
CA LEU A 23 -6.69 -17.02 3.34
C LEU A 23 -5.79 -16.05 2.57
N CYS A 24 -5.42 -14.94 3.22
CA CYS A 24 -4.39 -14.03 2.71
C CYS A 24 -3.00 -14.39 3.27
N GLN A 25 -1.96 -14.00 2.52
CA GLN A 25 -0.55 -14.28 2.85
C GLN A 25 -0.17 -13.82 4.27
N THR A 26 -0.60 -12.62 4.66
CA THR A 26 -0.33 -12.10 6.01
C THR A 26 -0.91 -13.00 7.11
N CYS A 27 -2.05 -13.64 6.87
CA CYS A 27 -2.68 -14.51 7.88
C CYS A 27 -2.13 -15.91 7.89
N LEU A 28 -1.70 -16.37 6.73
CA LEU A 28 -1.11 -17.69 6.56
C LEU A 28 0.24 -17.76 7.28
N GLY A 29 1.07 -16.72 7.16
CA GLY A 29 2.35 -16.62 7.85
C GLY A 29 3.50 -16.33 6.89
N ASP A 30 4.69 -16.19 7.43
CA ASP A 30 5.95 -16.05 6.69
C ASP A 30 6.56 -17.42 6.33
N ASN A 31 6.20 -18.48 7.05
CA ASN A 31 6.70 -19.83 6.77
C ASN A 31 5.98 -20.47 5.57
N PRO A 32 6.70 -20.91 4.51
CA PRO A 32 6.12 -21.65 3.40
C PRO A 32 5.54 -23.02 3.80
N TYR A 33 6.07 -23.64 4.86
CA TYR A 33 5.67 -24.97 5.32
C TYR A 33 4.75 -24.86 6.53
N ILE A 34 3.46 -25.12 6.31
CA ILE A 34 2.43 -24.90 7.33
C ILE A 34 1.76 -26.21 7.70
N ARG A 35 1.62 -26.41 9.01
CA ARG A 35 0.81 -27.48 9.58
C ARG A 35 -0.53 -26.89 10.00
N MET A 36 -1.61 -27.44 9.46
CA MET A 36 -2.97 -27.05 9.80
C MET A 36 -3.80 -28.26 10.19
N THR A 37 -4.73 -28.07 11.12
CA THR A 37 -5.73 -29.07 11.51
C THR A 37 -7.07 -28.71 10.88
N LYS A 38 -7.73 -29.68 10.25
CA LYS A 38 -9.10 -29.57 9.72
C LYS A 38 -10.08 -30.17 10.72
N GLU A 39 -11.02 -29.36 11.20
CA GLU A 39 -12.12 -29.77 12.09
C GLU A 39 -13.43 -29.59 11.34
N LYS A 40 -14.08 -30.70 10.96
CA LYS A 40 -15.36 -30.66 10.23
C LYS A 40 -16.46 -30.14 11.15
N TYR A 41 -17.19 -29.12 10.70
CA TYR A 41 -18.32 -28.52 11.41
C TYR A 41 -18.00 -28.06 12.85
N GLY A 42 -16.75 -27.67 13.12
CA GLY A 42 -16.31 -27.34 14.48
C GLY A 42 -16.92 -26.07 15.06
N LYS A 43 -17.31 -25.10 14.22
CA LYS A 43 -17.89 -23.81 14.64
C LYS A 43 -18.94 -23.29 13.69
N GLU A 44 -19.81 -22.45 14.23
CA GLU A 44 -20.73 -21.61 13.46
C GLU A 44 -20.01 -20.37 12.88
N CYS A 45 -20.37 -20.01 11.65
CA CYS A 45 -19.89 -18.81 10.97
C CYS A 45 -20.36 -17.55 11.70
N LYS A 46 -19.47 -16.58 11.90
CA LYS A 46 -19.80 -15.32 12.60
C LYS A 46 -20.80 -14.41 11.87
N ILE A 47 -21.10 -14.70 10.60
CA ILE A 47 -22.02 -13.93 9.75
C ILE A 47 -23.33 -14.68 9.53
N CYS A 48 -23.28 -15.87 8.92
CA CYS A 48 -24.46 -16.65 8.56
C CYS A 48 -24.90 -17.65 9.63
N VAL A 49 -24.16 -17.81 10.73
CA VAL A 49 -24.47 -18.72 11.86
C VAL A 49 -24.54 -20.21 11.44
N ARG A 50 -24.20 -20.54 10.20
CA ARG A 50 -24.12 -21.93 9.72
C ARG A 50 -22.84 -22.61 10.19
N PRO A 51 -22.90 -23.89 10.60
CA PRO A 51 -21.71 -24.70 10.85
C PRO A 51 -20.84 -24.80 9.59
N PHE A 52 -19.52 -24.70 9.75
CA PHE A 52 -18.55 -24.78 8.66
C PHE A 52 -17.27 -25.48 9.11
N THR A 53 -16.42 -25.83 8.15
CA THR A 53 -15.14 -26.48 8.42
C THR A 53 -14.12 -25.48 8.96
N VAL A 54 -13.61 -25.76 10.15
CA VAL A 54 -12.63 -24.89 10.81
C VAL A 54 -11.23 -25.38 10.54
N PHE A 55 -10.41 -24.49 10.00
CA PHE A 55 -8.98 -24.72 9.84
C PHE A 55 -8.25 -23.95 10.93
N ARG A 56 -7.28 -24.60 11.59
CA ARG A 56 -6.45 -23.97 12.63
C ARG A 56 -4.97 -24.23 12.35
N TRP A 57 -4.16 -23.18 12.34
CA TRP A 57 -2.73 -23.25 12.04
C TRP A 57 -1.91 -22.26 12.88
N CYS A 58 -0.60 -22.44 12.91
CA CYS A 58 0.34 -21.49 13.51
C CYS A 58 1.09 -20.76 12.39
N PRO A 59 0.95 -19.43 12.24
CA PRO A 59 1.60 -18.69 11.16
C PRO A 59 3.13 -18.63 11.23
N GLY A 60 3.72 -18.71 12.43
CA GLY A 60 5.16 -18.55 12.62
C GLY A 60 5.58 -18.71 14.08
N ALA A 61 6.87 -18.59 14.34
CA ALA A 61 7.41 -18.66 15.71
C ALA A 61 6.89 -17.48 16.54
N ARG A 62 6.41 -17.75 17.77
CA ARG A 62 5.82 -16.76 18.70
C ARG A 62 4.55 -16.06 18.17
N MET A 63 3.88 -16.66 17.19
CA MET A 63 2.58 -16.20 16.71
C MET A 63 1.44 -16.93 17.42
N ARG A 64 0.25 -16.32 17.44
CA ARG A 64 -0.95 -16.98 17.95
C ARG A 64 -1.45 -17.99 16.93
N PHE A 65 -2.03 -19.08 17.41
CA PHE A 65 -2.82 -19.96 16.56
C PHE A 65 -4.00 -19.20 15.97
N LYS A 66 -4.05 -19.16 14.64
CA LYS A 66 -5.15 -18.56 13.89
C LYS A 66 -6.10 -19.66 13.45
N LYS A 67 -7.36 -19.25 13.25
CA LYS A 67 -8.41 -20.11 12.76
C LYS A 67 -9.31 -19.36 11.79
N THR A 68 -10.05 -20.07 10.97
CA THR A 68 -11.11 -19.48 10.15
C THR A 68 -12.29 -19.04 11.03
N GLU A 69 -12.86 -17.87 10.75
CA GLU A 69 -13.98 -17.27 11.52
C GLU A 69 -15.29 -17.21 10.71
N VAL A 70 -15.19 -17.24 9.38
CA VAL A 70 -16.35 -17.26 8.46
C VAL A 70 -16.26 -18.43 7.48
N CYS A 71 -17.42 -18.90 7.01
CA CYS A 71 -17.52 -19.96 6.02
C CYS A 71 -17.00 -19.54 4.64
N GLN A 72 -16.69 -20.51 3.77
CA GLN A 72 -16.23 -20.23 2.41
C GLN A 72 -17.26 -19.47 1.58
N THR A 73 -18.56 -19.77 1.72
CA THR A 73 -19.65 -19.04 1.04
C THR A 73 -19.62 -17.54 1.35
N CYS A 74 -19.52 -17.15 2.62
CA CYS A 74 -19.45 -15.74 3.03
C CYS A 74 -18.14 -15.06 2.58
N SER A 75 -17.05 -15.81 2.54
CA SER A 75 -15.75 -15.34 2.04
C SER A 75 -15.77 -15.11 0.53
N ARG A 76 -16.34 -16.03 -0.26
CA ARG A 76 -16.46 -15.94 -1.73
C ARG A 76 -17.42 -14.84 -2.18
N LEU A 77 -18.52 -14.63 -1.46
CA LEU A 77 -19.50 -13.57 -1.75
C LEU A 77 -18.85 -12.18 -1.74
N LYS A 78 -17.90 -11.97 -0.82
CA LYS A 78 -17.25 -10.68 -0.61
C LYS A 78 -15.78 -10.67 -1.04
N ASN A 79 -15.25 -11.72 -1.64
CA ASN A 79 -13.82 -11.88 -1.95
C ASN A 79 -12.87 -11.51 -0.79
N VAL A 80 -13.08 -12.10 0.39
CA VAL A 80 -12.31 -11.78 1.61
C VAL A 80 -11.67 -12.98 2.27
N CYS A 81 -10.59 -12.76 3.02
CA CYS A 81 -9.94 -13.79 3.84
C CYS A 81 -10.83 -14.23 5.02
N GLN A 82 -10.97 -15.55 5.21
CA GLN A 82 -11.85 -16.16 6.21
C GLN A 82 -11.51 -15.82 7.68
N THR A 83 -10.28 -15.40 7.98
CA THR A 83 -9.88 -15.03 9.35
C THR A 83 -9.86 -13.52 9.57
N CYS A 84 -9.48 -12.77 8.55
CA CYS A 84 -9.08 -11.38 8.72
C CYS A 84 -10.10 -10.39 8.15
N LEU A 85 -11.03 -10.88 7.32
CA LEU A 85 -12.09 -10.13 6.64
C LEU A 85 -11.59 -8.95 5.81
N LEU A 86 -10.31 -8.98 5.43
CA LEU A 86 -9.78 -8.07 4.42
C LEU A 86 -9.91 -8.72 3.05
N ASP A 87 -10.00 -7.87 2.06
CA ASP A 87 -9.97 -8.23 0.65
C ASP A 87 -8.70 -9.03 0.30
N LEU A 88 -8.84 -10.02 -0.59
CA LEU A 88 -7.73 -10.89 -1.00
C LEU A 88 -6.76 -10.25 -1.98
N GLU A 89 -7.20 -9.25 -2.75
CA GLU A 89 -6.41 -8.60 -3.81
C GLU A 89 -5.60 -7.42 -3.25
N TYR A 90 -6.26 -6.51 -2.52
CA TYR A 90 -5.66 -5.27 -2.00
C TYR A 90 -5.28 -5.35 -0.52
N GLY A 91 -5.84 -6.31 0.23
CA GLY A 91 -5.63 -6.38 1.69
C GLY A 91 -6.27 -5.22 2.47
N LEU A 92 -7.32 -4.60 1.92
CA LEU A 92 -8.03 -3.46 2.50
C LEU A 92 -9.37 -3.87 3.15
N PRO A 93 -9.91 -3.06 4.08
CA PRO A 93 -11.27 -3.28 4.60
C PRO A 93 -12.33 -3.23 3.49
N ILE A 94 -13.41 -3.99 3.67
CA ILE A 94 -14.50 -4.12 2.69
C ILE A 94 -15.13 -2.76 2.38
N GLN A 95 -15.38 -1.93 3.41
CA GLN A 95 -15.94 -0.59 3.23
C GLN A 95 -15.09 0.31 2.32
N VAL A 96 -13.76 0.24 2.41
CA VAL A 96 -12.85 1.04 1.56
C VAL A 96 -12.92 0.58 0.10
N ARG A 97 -12.91 -0.74 -0.10
CA ARG A 97 -13.01 -1.34 -1.43
C ARG A 97 -14.35 -1.04 -2.08
N ASP A 98 -15.44 -1.31 -1.38
CA ASP A 98 -16.79 -1.17 -1.92
C ASP A 98 -17.09 0.33 -2.20
N ALA A 99 -16.60 1.26 -1.37
CA ALA A 99 -16.69 2.70 -1.63
C ALA A 99 -15.89 3.14 -2.88
N ALA A 100 -14.67 2.60 -3.09
CA ALA A 100 -13.86 2.95 -4.26
C ALA A 100 -14.38 2.33 -5.57
N LEU A 101 -14.93 1.12 -5.51
CA LEU A 101 -15.52 0.42 -6.66
C LEU A 101 -17.00 0.80 -6.89
N LYS A 102 -17.58 1.63 -6.00
CA LYS A 102 -19.00 2.02 -6.01
C LYS A 102 -19.94 0.81 -6.02
N ILE A 103 -19.52 -0.28 -5.39
CA ILE A 103 -20.31 -1.49 -5.23
C ILE A 103 -21.26 -1.29 -4.07
N LYS A 104 -22.54 -1.52 -4.29
CA LYS A 104 -23.55 -1.60 -3.23
C LYS A 104 -24.07 -3.03 -3.20
N ASP A 105 -23.59 -3.79 -2.22
CA ASP A 105 -24.13 -5.13 -1.92
C ASP A 105 -25.07 -5.03 -0.73
N ASP A 106 -26.37 -5.07 -1.01
CA ASP A 106 -27.40 -5.06 0.02
C ASP A 106 -27.64 -6.49 0.55
N ILE A 107 -26.72 -6.97 1.39
CA ILE A 107 -26.91 -8.23 2.10
C ILE A 107 -27.93 -8.02 3.23
N PRO A 108 -29.03 -8.81 3.30
CA PRO A 108 -30.01 -8.68 4.36
C PRO A 108 -29.42 -8.92 5.76
N ARG A 109 -29.81 -8.10 6.74
CA ARG A 109 -29.32 -8.19 8.13
C ARG A 109 -30.21 -9.00 9.06
N SER A 110 -31.52 -8.98 8.80
CA SER A 110 -32.52 -9.77 9.53
C SER A 110 -32.21 -11.26 9.39
N ASP A 111 -32.36 -12.02 10.46
CA ASP A 111 -31.88 -13.41 10.52
C ASP A 111 -32.49 -14.31 9.44
N VAL A 112 -33.81 -14.28 9.25
CA VAL A 112 -34.49 -15.13 8.25
C VAL A 112 -34.09 -14.76 6.81
N ASN A 113 -34.13 -13.47 6.45
CA ASN A 113 -33.79 -13.05 5.08
C ASN A 113 -32.32 -13.29 4.76
N LYS A 114 -31.44 -13.16 5.76
CA LYS A 114 -30.01 -13.46 5.63
C LYS A 114 -29.80 -14.95 5.36
N GLU A 115 -30.48 -15.83 6.09
CA GLU A 115 -30.40 -17.27 5.87
C GLU A 115 -30.90 -17.66 4.48
N TYR A 116 -32.03 -17.12 4.05
CA TYR A 116 -32.60 -17.35 2.72
C TYR A 116 -31.64 -16.87 1.61
N TYR A 117 -31.13 -15.65 1.74
CA TYR A 117 -30.18 -15.06 0.80
C TYR A 117 -28.90 -15.91 0.67
N VAL A 118 -28.30 -16.28 1.81
CA VAL A 118 -27.10 -17.12 1.82
C VAL A 118 -27.40 -18.51 1.26
N GLN A 119 -28.60 -19.07 1.44
CA GLN A 119 -28.96 -20.36 0.83
C GLN A 119 -29.01 -20.29 -0.70
N ASN A 120 -29.57 -19.22 -1.25
CA ASN A 120 -29.64 -19.03 -2.69
C ASN A 120 -28.27 -18.80 -3.30
N ILE A 121 -27.45 -17.94 -2.67
CA ILE A 121 -26.07 -17.70 -3.08
C ILE A 121 -25.23 -18.98 -3.01
N ASP A 122 -25.37 -19.79 -1.97
CA ASP A 122 -24.66 -21.07 -1.84
C ASP A 122 -24.99 -22.03 -3.00
N LYS A 123 -26.27 -22.09 -3.40
CA LYS A 123 -26.71 -22.84 -4.58
C LYS A 123 -26.17 -22.26 -5.89
N GLU A 124 -26.05 -20.95 -6.02
CA GLU A 124 -25.46 -20.31 -7.20
C GLU A 124 -23.94 -20.53 -7.26
N ILE A 125 -23.25 -20.39 -6.13
CA ILE A 125 -21.82 -20.64 -5.99
C ILE A 125 -21.47 -22.10 -6.30
N GLY A 126 -22.34 -23.04 -5.93
CA GLY A 126 -22.18 -24.45 -6.29
C GLY A 126 -22.32 -24.74 -7.80
N LYS A 127 -22.93 -23.83 -8.57
CA LYS A 127 -23.03 -23.94 -10.04
C LYS A 127 -21.87 -23.24 -10.77
N ILE A 128 -21.29 -22.23 -10.15
CA ILE A 128 -20.18 -21.45 -10.71
C ILE A 128 -18.85 -22.16 -10.37
N ASP A 129 -17.86 -22.06 -11.25
CA ASP A 129 -16.51 -22.58 -10.97
C ASP A 129 -15.98 -22.05 -9.62
N ALA A 130 -15.24 -22.90 -8.91
CA ALA A 130 -14.76 -22.64 -7.54
C ALA A 130 -13.81 -21.43 -7.45
N THR A 131 -13.27 -20.99 -8.58
CA THR A 131 -12.17 -20.03 -8.67
C THR A 131 -12.62 -18.57 -8.65
N SER A 132 -13.83 -18.27 -9.12
CA SER A 132 -14.29 -16.87 -9.26
C SER A 132 -15.02 -16.36 -8.02
N PRO A 133 -14.82 -15.09 -7.62
CA PRO A 133 -15.63 -14.44 -6.61
C PRO A 133 -17.07 -14.30 -7.13
N ALA A 134 -18.04 -14.58 -6.25
CA ALA A 134 -19.45 -14.51 -6.59
C ALA A 134 -20.03 -13.12 -6.24
N GLY A 135 -21.25 -12.83 -6.69
CA GLY A 135 -21.96 -11.59 -6.35
C GLY A 135 -21.48 -10.35 -7.13
N ALA A 136 -21.71 -9.15 -6.57
CA ALA A 136 -21.37 -7.91 -7.28
C ALA A 136 -19.86 -7.67 -7.36
N VAL A 137 -19.08 -8.20 -6.41
CA VAL A 137 -17.61 -8.09 -6.40
C VAL A 137 -17.00 -8.77 -7.64
N GLY A 138 -17.53 -9.93 -8.06
CA GLY A 138 -17.09 -10.59 -9.29
C GLY A 138 -17.46 -9.86 -10.58
N LYS A 139 -18.42 -8.92 -10.54
CA LYS A 139 -18.85 -8.13 -11.69
C LYS A 139 -18.02 -6.85 -11.87
N SER A 140 -17.39 -6.38 -10.80
CA SER A 140 -16.56 -5.17 -10.77
C SER A 140 -15.08 -5.53 -10.81
N ALA A 141 -14.59 -6.07 -11.93
CA ALA A 141 -13.17 -6.38 -12.13
C ALA A 141 -12.30 -5.15 -12.47
N ALA A 142 -12.83 -3.93 -12.34
CA ALA A 142 -12.09 -2.71 -12.64
C ALA A 142 -11.10 -2.42 -11.51
N ALA A 143 -9.81 -2.66 -11.76
CA ALA A 143 -8.74 -2.31 -10.84
C ALA A 143 -8.78 -0.80 -10.54
N SER A 144 -9.04 -0.44 -9.28
CA SER A 144 -9.09 0.95 -8.85
C SER A 144 -7.69 1.41 -8.44
N ASP A 145 -7.21 2.46 -9.10
CA ASP A 145 -5.92 3.10 -8.79
C ASP A 145 -5.84 3.58 -7.33
N LEU A 146 -6.97 4.03 -6.79
CA LEU A 146 -7.06 4.46 -5.41
C LEU A 146 -6.77 3.30 -4.44
N LEU A 147 -7.31 2.11 -4.73
CA LEU A 147 -7.11 0.92 -3.91
C LEU A 147 -5.66 0.44 -3.98
N MET A 148 -5.03 0.47 -5.16
CA MET A 148 -3.60 0.14 -5.28
C MET A 148 -2.70 1.10 -4.49
N LYS A 149 -3.02 2.40 -4.45
CA LYS A 149 -2.27 3.39 -3.65
C LYS A 149 -2.43 3.22 -2.14
N LEU A 150 -3.59 2.74 -1.69
CA LEU A 150 -3.88 2.48 -0.28
C LEU A 150 -3.39 1.10 0.18
N ALA A 151 -3.29 0.15 -0.76
CA ALA A 151 -2.87 -1.22 -0.49
C ALA A 151 -1.46 -1.25 0.12
N ARG A 152 -1.26 -2.22 1.02
CA ARG A 152 0.04 -2.43 1.65
C ARG A 152 0.88 -3.33 0.76
N THR A 153 2.12 -2.94 0.50
CA THR A 153 3.07 -3.75 -0.27
C THR A 153 3.71 -4.87 0.56
N SER A 154 3.85 -4.66 1.87
CA SER A 154 4.45 -5.65 2.78
C SER A 154 3.42 -6.24 3.75
N PRO A 155 3.55 -7.54 4.08
CA PRO A 155 2.62 -8.22 4.98
C PRO A 155 2.71 -7.66 6.40
N TYR A 156 1.56 -7.52 7.05
CA TYR A 156 1.47 -6.95 8.41
C TYR A 156 1.37 -8.04 9.48
N TYR A 157 2.50 -8.70 9.77
CA TYR A 157 2.54 -9.83 10.72
C TYR A 157 2.25 -9.46 12.18
N LYS A 158 2.24 -8.16 12.54
CA LYS A 158 1.80 -7.71 13.88
C LYS A 158 0.36 -8.17 14.20
N ARG A 159 -0.48 -8.43 13.20
CA ARG A 159 -1.84 -8.99 13.36
C ARG A 159 -1.83 -10.43 13.92
N ASN A 160 -0.78 -11.20 13.67
CA ASN A 160 -0.68 -12.60 14.08
C ASN A 160 -0.16 -12.77 15.51
N ARG A 161 0.17 -11.66 16.17
CA ARG A 161 0.68 -11.67 17.53
C ARG A 161 -0.37 -12.18 18.54
N PRO A 162 0.05 -12.84 19.62
CA PRO A 162 -0.81 -13.19 20.74
C PRO A 162 -1.58 -11.99 21.29
N HIS A 163 -2.72 -12.26 21.92
CA HIS A 163 -3.44 -11.25 22.68
C HIS A 163 -2.61 -10.80 23.89
N ILE A 164 -2.95 -9.62 24.43
CA ILE A 164 -2.35 -9.13 25.67
C ILE A 164 -2.81 -10.03 26.82
N CYS A 165 -1.89 -10.36 27.72
CA CYS A 165 -2.19 -11.14 28.91
C CYS A 165 -3.05 -10.31 29.88
N SER A 166 -4.30 -10.72 30.09
CA SER A 166 -5.21 -10.05 31.04
C SER A 166 -4.69 -10.09 32.48
N PHE A 167 -4.00 -11.16 32.88
CA PHE A 167 -3.40 -11.29 34.22
C PHE A 167 -2.20 -10.37 34.40
N TRP A 168 -1.42 -10.11 33.34
CA TRP A 168 -0.30 -9.18 33.42
C TRP A 168 -0.78 -7.74 33.56
N VAL A 169 -1.86 -7.37 32.84
CA VAL A 169 -2.48 -6.05 32.98
C VAL A 169 -2.97 -5.80 34.41
N LYS A 170 -3.39 -6.85 35.12
CA LYS A 170 -3.77 -6.81 36.54
C LYS A 170 -2.58 -6.90 37.52
N GLY A 171 -1.37 -7.18 37.05
CA GLY A 171 -0.19 -7.39 37.89
C GLY A 171 -0.06 -8.78 38.52
N GLU A 172 -0.90 -9.75 38.13
CA GLU A 172 -1.01 -11.07 38.76
C GLU A 172 -0.49 -12.22 37.87
N CYS A 173 0.29 -11.91 36.83
CA CYS A 173 0.80 -12.94 35.92
C CYS A 173 1.91 -13.78 36.56
N LYS A 174 1.55 -14.95 37.11
CA LYS A 174 2.49 -15.91 37.71
C LYS A 174 3.37 -16.67 36.71
N ARG A 175 3.07 -16.56 35.41
CA ARG A 175 3.77 -17.31 34.35
C ARG A 175 5.07 -16.63 33.89
N GLY A 176 5.33 -15.38 34.31
CA GLY A 176 6.55 -14.65 33.96
C GLY A 176 6.85 -14.66 32.46
N GLU A 177 8.09 -15.00 32.10
CA GLU A 177 8.57 -15.12 30.71
C GLU A 177 8.04 -16.32 29.93
N GLU A 178 7.50 -17.33 30.60
CA GLU A 178 6.90 -18.51 29.95
C GLU A 178 5.49 -18.20 29.42
N CYS A 179 4.94 -17.03 29.75
CA CYS A 179 3.61 -16.62 29.30
C CYS A 179 3.55 -16.49 27.75
N PRO A 180 2.71 -17.26 27.04
CA PRO A 180 2.55 -17.16 25.58
C PRO A 180 1.83 -15.88 25.14
N TYR A 181 1.20 -15.17 26.08
CA TYR A 181 0.51 -13.92 25.83
C TYR A 181 1.46 -12.74 26.01
N ARG A 182 1.12 -11.60 25.40
CA ARG A 182 2.01 -10.44 25.41
C ARG A 182 1.87 -9.66 26.71
N HIS A 183 3.02 -9.21 27.23
CA HIS A 183 3.15 -8.34 28.39
C HIS A 183 3.42 -6.91 27.92
N GLU A 184 2.39 -6.26 27.41
CA GLU A 184 2.42 -4.87 26.94
C GLU A 184 1.10 -4.17 27.24
N LYS A 185 1.11 -2.84 27.20
CA LYS A 185 -0.10 -2.05 27.43
C LYS A 185 -1.15 -2.35 26.35
N PRO A 186 -2.40 -2.71 26.70
CA PRO A 186 -3.51 -2.76 25.75
C PRO A 186 -3.73 -1.40 25.08
N THR A 187 -4.41 -1.41 23.94
CA THR A 187 -4.95 -0.18 23.35
C THR A 187 -5.94 0.46 24.31
N ASP A 188 -5.90 1.78 24.43
CA ASP A 188 -6.82 2.53 25.29
C ASP A 188 -8.27 2.38 24.77
N PRO A 189 -9.26 2.16 25.66
CA PRO A 189 -10.66 1.93 25.25
C PRO A 189 -11.30 3.16 24.60
N ASP A 190 -10.78 4.36 24.88
CA ASP A 190 -11.26 5.61 24.31
C ASP A 190 -10.78 5.83 22.85
N ASP A 191 -9.89 4.98 22.33
CA ASP A 191 -9.52 5.03 20.90
C ASP A 191 -10.70 4.49 20.08
N PRO A 192 -11.28 5.27 19.13
CA PRO A 192 -12.33 4.78 18.25
C PRO A 192 -11.94 3.54 17.43
N LEU A 193 -10.64 3.19 17.38
CA LEU A 193 -10.13 1.98 16.75
C LEU A 193 -10.27 0.71 17.61
N ALA A 194 -10.57 0.82 18.90
CA ALA A 194 -10.62 -0.31 19.82
C ALA A 194 -11.87 -1.18 19.63
N ASP A 195 -13.03 -0.55 19.39
CA ASP A 195 -14.30 -1.23 19.17
C ASP A 195 -14.44 -1.72 17.72
N GLN A 196 -14.04 -2.96 17.47
CA GLN A 196 -14.11 -3.59 16.16
C GLN A 196 -15.04 -4.81 16.17
N ASN A 197 -16.32 -4.59 15.89
CA ASN A 197 -17.29 -5.66 15.69
C ASN A 197 -17.04 -6.39 14.36
N ILE A 198 -17.08 -7.72 14.39
CA ILE A 198 -16.84 -8.57 13.22
C ILE A 198 -17.92 -8.40 12.15
N LYS A 199 -19.18 -8.15 12.55
CA LYS A 199 -20.29 -7.97 11.61
C LYS A 199 -20.17 -6.65 10.87
N ASP A 200 -19.85 -5.56 11.58
CA ASP A 200 -19.70 -4.22 11.02
C ASP A 200 -18.56 -4.16 10.00
N ARG A 201 -17.44 -4.82 10.32
CA ARG A 201 -16.31 -5.01 9.39
C ARG A 201 -16.66 -5.84 8.15
N TYR A 202 -17.58 -6.80 8.27
CA TYR A 202 -18.01 -7.65 7.15
C TYR A 202 -19.00 -6.94 6.22
N TYR A 203 -20.00 -6.27 6.78
CA TYR A 203 -21.00 -5.54 6.00
C TYR A 203 -20.48 -4.19 5.49
N GLY A 204 -19.30 -3.76 5.96
CA GLY A 204 -18.68 -2.51 5.53
C GLY A 204 -19.40 -1.27 6.05
N THR A 205 -19.97 -1.35 7.27
CA THR A 205 -20.62 -0.21 7.92
C THR A 205 -19.91 0.16 9.20
N ASN A 206 -19.60 1.45 9.37
CA ASN A 206 -18.99 2.02 10.57
C ASN A 206 -17.68 1.31 10.99
N ASP A 207 -16.81 0.95 10.03
CA ASP A 207 -15.48 0.44 10.36
C ASP A 207 -14.50 1.62 10.60
N PRO A 208 -14.03 1.85 11.84
CA PRO A 208 -13.13 2.96 12.16
C PRO A 208 -11.79 2.86 11.43
N VAL A 209 -11.34 1.65 11.11
CA VAL A 209 -10.14 1.42 10.29
C VAL A 209 -10.39 1.94 8.88
N ALA A 210 -11.56 1.63 8.31
CA ALA A 210 -11.92 2.06 6.97
C ALA A 210 -12.04 3.58 6.89
N ASP A 211 -12.71 4.21 7.86
CA ASP A 211 -12.86 5.67 7.90
C ASP A 211 -11.49 6.38 7.97
N LYS A 212 -10.54 5.85 8.76
CA LYS A 212 -9.17 6.38 8.80
C LYS A 212 -8.45 6.25 7.46
N LEU A 213 -8.66 5.15 6.75
CA LEU A 213 -8.10 4.93 5.41
C LEU A 213 -8.75 5.85 4.37
N MET A 214 -10.06 6.06 4.45
CA MET A 214 -10.80 6.97 3.57
C MET A 214 -10.41 8.43 3.81
N ARG A 215 -10.21 8.85 5.06
CA ARG A 215 -9.65 10.18 5.39
C ARG A 215 -8.25 10.36 4.82
N ARG A 216 -7.40 9.34 4.92
CA ARG A 216 -6.08 9.35 4.29
C ARG A 216 -6.17 9.43 2.77
N ALA A 217 -7.12 8.72 2.17
CA ALA A 217 -7.37 8.75 0.73
C ALA A 217 -7.82 10.15 0.26
N ALA A 218 -8.72 10.79 1.01
CA ALA A 218 -9.19 12.15 0.72
C ALA A 218 -8.08 13.20 0.88
N ALA A 219 -7.13 12.99 1.80
CA ALA A 219 -5.96 13.84 1.99
C ALA A 219 -4.83 13.60 0.96
N MET A 220 -4.94 12.58 0.11
CA MET A 220 -3.95 12.38 -0.95
C MET A 220 -4.03 13.55 -1.94
N PRO A 221 -2.87 14.03 -2.46
CA PRO A 221 -2.88 15.07 -3.47
C PRO A 221 -3.67 14.55 -4.68
N LYS A 222 -4.66 15.33 -5.09
CA LYS A 222 -5.42 15.19 -6.34
C LYS A 222 -5.21 16.46 -7.16
N LEU A 223 -5.15 16.38 -8.50
CA LEU A 223 -5.30 17.59 -9.30
C LEU A 223 -6.76 18.00 -9.22
N GLU A 224 -7.00 19.22 -8.76
CA GLU A 224 -8.29 19.86 -8.95
C GLU A 224 -8.30 20.48 -10.35
N PRO A 225 -9.37 20.27 -11.14
CA PRO A 225 -9.47 20.90 -12.46
C PRO A 225 -9.49 22.43 -12.29
N PRO A 226 -8.92 23.20 -13.24
CA PRO A 226 -8.93 24.65 -13.18
C PRO A 226 -10.37 25.17 -13.23
N GLU A 227 -10.62 26.25 -12.48
CA GLU A 227 -11.91 26.98 -12.55
C GLU A 227 -12.14 27.51 -13.97
N ASP A 228 -11.08 27.98 -14.61
CA ASP A 228 -11.09 28.47 -15.99
C ASP A 228 -11.25 27.33 -17.01
N LYS A 229 -12.41 27.29 -17.65
CA LYS A 229 -12.76 26.22 -18.61
C LYS A 229 -11.99 26.24 -19.93
N SER A 230 -11.30 27.33 -20.21
CA SER A 230 -10.48 27.50 -21.43
C SER A 230 -9.09 26.87 -21.30
N ILE A 231 -8.65 26.51 -20.08
CA ILE A 231 -7.33 25.94 -19.85
C ILE A 231 -7.35 24.46 -20.23
N THR A 232 -6.80 24.15 -21.40
CA THR A 232 -6.54 22.77 -21.86
C THR A 232 -5.05 22.44 -21.89
N THR A 233 -4.22 23.26 -21.24
CA THR A 233 -2.77 23.10 -21.19
C THR A 233 -2.34 22.34 -19.95
N LEU A 234 -1.51 21.31 -20.13
CA LEU A 234 -0.84 20.57 -19.06
C LEU A 234 0.63 20.95 -19.01
N TYR A 235 1.10 21.29 -17.81
CA TYR A 235 2.51 21.46 -17.50
C TYR A 235 3.09 20.11 -17.07
N ILE A 236 4.18 19.70 -17.71
CA ILE A 236 4.97 18.53 -17.37
C ILE A 236 6.34 19.03 -16.95
N GLY A 237 6.76 18.73 -15.73
CA GLY A 237 8.09 19.01 -15.21
C GLY A 237 8.89 17.74 -14.96
N ASN A 238 10.20 17.90 -14.78
CA ASN A 238 11.17 16.83 -14.55
C ASN A 238 11.35 15.88 -15.76
N LEU A 239 11.28 16.41 -16.99
CA LEU A 239 11.48 15.61 -18.20
C LEU A 239 12.91 15.05 -18.33
N GLY A 240 13.90 15.81 -17.87
CA GLY A 240 15.30 15.50 -18.17
C GLY A 240 15.62 15.63 -19.66
N ASP A 241 16.88 15.36 -20.00
CA ASP A 241 17.41 15.60 -21.36
C ASP A 241 17.31 14.37 -22.27
N VAL A 242 16.90 13.23 -21.72
CA VAL A 242 16.77 11.94 -22.43
C VAL A 242 15.43 11.81 -23.14
N LEU A 243 14.39 12.50 -22.67
CA LEU A 243 13.04 12.38 -23.23
C LEU A 243 12.88 13.22 -24.50
N THR A 244 12.33 12.58 -25.53
CA THR A 244 12.04 13.22 -26.81
C THR A 244 10.58 13.64 -26.92
N GLU A 245 10.30 14.68 -27.73
CA GLU A 245 8.94 15.17 -27.97
C GLU A 245 8.00 14.05 -28.49
N LYS A 246 8.52 13.18 -29.37
CA LYS A 246 7.78 12.06 -29.94
C LYS A 246 7.26 11.12 -28.85
N GLN A 247 8.09 10.77 -27.88
CA GLN A 247 7.69 9.88 -26.78
C GLN A 247 6.57 10.48 -25.92
N LEU A 248 6.61 11.80 -25.67
CA LEU A 248 5.52 12.48 -24.96
C LEU A 248 4.25 12.44 -25.81
N ARG A 249 4.35 12.81 -27.08
CA ARG A 249 3.20 12.83 -27.99
C ARG A 249 2.55 11.46 -28.10
N ASP A 250 3.34 10.40 -28.28
CA ASP A 250 2.85 9.02 -28.39
C ASP A 250 2.13 8.58 -27.10
N HIS A 251 2.70 8.89 -25.92
CA HIS A 251 2.08 8.54 -24.64
C HIS A 251 0.80 9.35 -24.37
N PHE A 252 0.76 10.63 -24.73
CA PHE A 252 -0.38 11.50 -24.45
C PHE A 252 -1.51 11.43 -25.50
N TYR A 253 -1.22 10.89 -26.68
CA TYR A 253 -2.21 10.69 -27.75
C TYR A 253 -3.37 9.78 -27.33
N GLN A 254 -3.13 8.82 -26.42
CA GLN A 254 -4.17 7.90 -25.95
C GLN A 254 -5.32 8.55 -25.18
N TYR A 255 -5.14 9.79 -24.70
CA TYR A 255 -6.16 10.51 -23.93
C TYR A 255 -7.02 11.43 -24.79
N GLY A 256 -6.52 11.82 -25.96
CA GLY A 256 -7.25 12.66 -26.92
C GLY A 256 -6.32 13.39 -27.89
N GLU A 257 -6.93 14.21 -28.74
CA GLU A 257 -6.24 14.95 -29.79
C GLU A 257 -5.42 16.13 -29.22
N ILE A 258 -4.14 16.15 -29.57
CA ILE A 258 -3.16 17.14 -29.11
C ILE A 258 -3.08 18.27 -30.14
N ARG A 259 -3.28 19.51 -29.70
CA ARG A 259 -3.16 20.73 -30.52
C ARG A 259 -1.72 21.13 -30.76
N SER A 260 -0.90 21.16 -29.71
CA SER A 260 0.52 21.49 -29.79
C SER A 260 1.28 20.93 -28.58
N VAL A 261 2.56 20.62 -28.81
CA VAL A 261 3.53 20.24 -27.78
C VAL A 261 4.66 21.26 -27.83
N THR A 262 4.97 21.90 -26.71
CA THR A 262 6.07 22.87 -26.61
C THR A 262 7.01 22.43 -25.52
N MET A 263 8.22 22.01 -25.88
CA MET A 263 9.27 21.64 -24.94
C MET A 263 10.18 22.83 -24.65
N VAL A 264 10.53 23.02 -23.39
CA VAL A 264 11.48 24.03 -22.92
C VAL A 264 12.63 23.32 -22.21
N PRO A 265 13.71 22.94 -22.94
CA PRO A 265 14.81 22.16 -22.39
C PRO A 265 15.51 22.85 -21.21
N ARG A 266 15.63 24.18 -21.26
CA ARG A 266 16.28 24.99 -20.22
C ARG A 266 15.64 24.84 -18.84
N GLN A 267 14.34 24.58 -18.79
CA GLN A 267 13.58 24.38 -17.54
C GLN A 267 13.19 22.91 -17.33
N GLN A 268 13.63 22.01 -18.22
CA GLN A 268 13.24 20.60 -18.25
C GLN A 268 11.72 20.42 -18.11
N CYS A 269 10.97 21.29 -18.79
CA CYS A 269 9.51 21.33 -18.76
C CYS A 269 8.91 21.28 -20.16
N ALA A 270 7.68 20.78 -20.25
CA ALA A 270 6.93 20.70 -21.49
C ALA A 270 5.48 21.14 -21.25
N PHE A 271 4.90 21.78 -22.24
CA PHE A 271 3.51 22.20 -22.26
C PHE A 271 2.78 21.42 -23.36
N ILE A 272 1.71 20.73 -23.00
CA ILE A 272 0.85 20.01 -23.94
C ILE A 272 -0.52 20.67 -23.95
N GLN A 273 -0.97 21.14 -25.10
CA GLN A 273 -2.29 21.70 -25.27
C GLN A 273 -3.22 20.68 -25.95
N TYR A 274 -4.36 20.38 -25.33
CA TYR A 274 -5.41 19.55 -25.96
C TYR A 274 -6.45 20.39 -26.70
N THR A 275 -7.12 19.78 -27.68
CA THR A 275 -8.29 20.37 -28.34
C THR A 275 -9.52 20.34 -27.43
N GLN A 276 -9.71 19.25 -26.68
CA GLN A 276 -10.85 19.06 -25.77
C GLN A 276 -10.44 19.14 -24.29
N ARG A 277 -11.29 19.77 -23.47
CA ARG A 277 -11.11 19.81 -22.00
C ARG A 277 -11.18 18.43 -21.36
N ASN A 278 -12.15 17.61 -21.77
CA ASN A 278 -12.35 16.26 -21.22
C ASN A 278 -11.09 15.39 -21.40
N ALA A 279 -10.40 15.54 -22.54
CA ALA A 279 -9.13 14.86 -22.81
C ALA A 279 -8.01 15.35 -21.87
N ALA A 280 -7.92 16.66 -21.63
CA ALA A 280 -6.95 17.23 -20.70
C ALA A 280 -7.19 16.77 -19.25
N GLU A 281 -8.45 16.71 -18.81
CA GLU A 281 -8.82 16.23 -17.47
C GLU A 281 -8.53 14.74 -17.31
N ALA A 282 -8.93 13.91 -18.28
CA ALA A 282 -8.64 12.48 -18.28
C ALA A 282 -7.12 12.20 -18.31
N ALA A 283 -6.36 12.97 -19.10
CA ALA A 283 -4.90 12.89 -19.12
C ALA A 283 -4.31 13.27 -17.75
N ALA A 284 -4.73 14.39 -17.16
CA ALA A 284 -4.25 14.83 -15.86
C ALA A 284 -4.51 13.79 -14.77
N GLU A 285 -5.74 13.26 -14.67
CA GLU A 285 -6.12 12.26 -13.67
C GLU A 285 -5.32 10.95 -13.81
N ARG A 286 -5.13 10.47 -15.04
CA ARG A 286 -4.45 9.19 -15.28
C ARG A 286 -2.94 9.28 -15.12
N THR A 287 -2.33 10.42 -15.46
CA THR A 287 -0.88 10.58 -15.47
C THR A 287 -0.34 11.15 -14.15
N PHE A 288 -1.16 11.83 -13.35
CA PHE A 288 -0.71 12.46 -12.11
C PHE A 288 -0.15 11.45 -11.10
N ASN A 289 1.09 11.67 -10.67
CA ASN A 289 1.86 10.83 -9.75
C ASN A 289 2.05 9.37 -10.21
N LYS A 290 1.75 9.05 -11.48
CA LYS A 290 1.93 7.70 -12.05
C LYS A 290 2.93 7.66 -13.19
N LEU A 291 3.04 8.75 -13.95
CA LEU A 291 3.83 8.74 -15.18
C LEU A 291 5.32 8.63 -14.89
N ILE A 292 5.91 7.51 -15.31
CA ILE A 292 7.34 7.26 -15.30
C ILE A 292 7.75 7.00 -16.75
N LEU A 293 8.53 7.92 -17.33
CA LEU A 293 9.08 7.79 -18.68
C LEU A 293 10.61 7.89 -18.59
N GLY A 294 11.33 7.04 -19.34
CA GLY A 294 12.79 7.02 -19.30
C GLY A 294 13.40 6.76 -17.91
N GLY A 295 12.69 6.03 -17.05
CA GLY A 295 13.11 5.76 -15.67
C GLY A 295 12.96 6.94 -14.70
N ARG A 296 12.37 8.06 -15.13
CA ARG A 296 12.14 9.25 -14.29
C ARG A 296 10.65 9.51 -14.10
N ARG A 297 10.27 9.91 -12.88
CA ARG A 297 8.90 10.31 -12.56
C ARG A 297 8.67 11.75 -13.03
N LEU A 298 7.67 11.92 -13.88
CA LEU A 298 7.27 13.23 -14.37
C LEU A 298 6.28 13.88 -13.39
N THR A 299 6.42 15.20 -13.21
CA THR A 299 5.51 16.00 -12.39
C THR A 299 4.49 16.68 -13.30
N ILE A 300 3.21 16.58 -13.00
CA ILE A 300 2.15 17.10 -13.87
C ILE A 300 1.31 18.08 -13.09
N LYS A 301 1.06 19.24 -13.69
CA LYS A 301 0.26 20.34 -13.13
C LYS A 301 -0.60 20.95 -14.24
N TRP A 302 -1.66 21.64 -13.87
CA TRP A 302 -2.40 22.47 -14.82
C TRP A 302 -1.55 23.66 -15.27
N GLY A 303 -1.54 23.94 -16.56
CA GLY A 303 -0.86 25.09 -17.13
C GLY A 303 -1.56 26.39 -16.70
N ARG A 304 -0.77 27.40 -16.32
CA ARG A 304 -1.30 28.75 -16.10
C ARG A 304 -1.24 29.50 -17.43
N SER A 305 -2.33 30.14 -17.84
CA SER A 305 -2.34 30.95 -19.07
C SER A 305 -1.28 32.05 -18.98
N GLN A 306 -0.34 32.09 -19.94
CA GLN A 306 0.70 33.12 -19.97
C GLN A 306 0.18 34.55 -20.24
N GLY A 307 -1.12 34.74 -20.44
CA GLY A 307 -1.72 36.04 -20.76
C GLY A 307 -2.24 36.87 -19.59
N ARG A 308 -2.03 36.48 -18.32
CA ARG A 308 -2.58 37.24 -17.16
C ARG A 308 -1.59 37.51 -16.02
N GLN A 309 -0.29 37.30 -16.25
CA GLN A 309 0.76 37.82 -15.36
C GLN A 309 1.21 39.22 -15.80
N THR A 310 0.26 40.13 -15.88
CA THR A 310 0.54 41.55 -15.75
C THR A 310 -0.43 42.07 -14.68
N VAL A 311 0.12 42.74 -13.67
CA VAL A 311 -0.48 43.61 -12.64
C VAL A 311 -1.07 43.11 -11.30
N SER A 312 -1.28 41.83 -10.98
CA SER A 312 -1.96 41.48 -9.69
C SER A 312 -1.11 40.88 -8.56
N ALA A 313 0.20 41.10 -8.52
CA ALA A 313 1.10 40.55 -7.47
C ALA A 313 1.81 41.60 -6.59
N ALA A 314 1.48 42.89 -6.71
CA ALA A 314 2.16 43.97 -5.98
C ALA A 314 1.32 44.63 -4.86
N GLU A 315 0.10 44.19 -4.59
CA GLU A 315 -0.84 44.96 -3.76
C GLU A 315 -1.65 44.12 -2.75
N ALA A 316 -0.99 43.18 -2.08
CA ALA A 316 -1.62 42.42 -0.99
C ALA A 316 -0.61 42.01 0.09
N THR A 317 0.01 42.99 0.76
CA THR A 317 0.57 42.86 2.13
C THR A 317 0.85 44.25 2.71
N ARG A 318 -0.21 44.95 3.09
CA ARG A 318 -0.14 45.98 4.13
C ARG A 318 -1.29 45.72 5.09
N GLU A 319 -1.08 44.77 6.00
CA GLU A 319 -1.95 44.60 7.16
C GLU A 319 -1.94 45.90 7.96
N ILE A 320 -3.10 46.56 8.01
CA ILE A 320 -3.40 47.61 8.97
C ILE A 320 -3.66 46.89 10.30
N LEU A 321 -2.68 46.90 11.19
CA LEU A 321 -2.88 46.53 12.59
C LEU A 321 -3.38 47.77 13.34
N GLU A 322 -4.50 47.62 14.05
CA GLU A 322 -5.05 48.67 14.91
C GLU A 322 -4.08 48.95 16.09
N PRO A 323 -3.78 50.22 16.40
CA PRO A 323 -2.90 50.56 17.52
C PRO A 323 -3.62 50.43 18.86
N VAL A 324 -2.93 49.81 19.83
CA VAL A 324 -3.38 49.66 21.21
C VAL A 324 -3.53 51.03 21.90
N PRO A 325 -4.69 51.36 22.49
CA PRO A 325 -4.88 52.63 23.21
C PRO A 325 -3.99 52.73 24.45
N GLY A 326 -3.19 53.81 24.57
CA GLY A 326 -2.51 54.18 25.82
C GLY A 326 -1.02 54.58 25.76
N LEU A 327 -0.40 54.63 24.58
CA LEU A 327 1.00 55.09 24.41
C LEU A 327 1.04 56.47 23.73
N PRO A 328 1.84 57.45 24.19
CA PRO A 328 2.01 58.72 23.49
C PRO A 328 2.62 58.50 22.10
N GLY A 329 2.06 59.17 21.10
CA GLY A 329 2.34 58.95 19.67
C GLY A 329 3.80 59.17 19.26
N ALA A 330 4.20 58.49 18.18
CA ALA A 330 5.52 58.59 17.59
C ALA A 330 5.83 60.03 17.13
N LEU A 331 7.02 60.51 17.50
CA LEU A 331 7.54 61.82 17.13
C LEU A 331 7.70 61.97 15.61
N PRO A 332 7.49 63.17 15.04
CA PRO A 332 7.70 63.42 13.62
C PRO A 332 9.19 63.30 13.23
N PRO A 333 9.50 62.86 12.00
CA PRO A 333 10.89 62.81 11.54
C PRO A 333 11.48 64.23 11.39
N PRO A 334 12.74 64.46 11.77
CA PRO A 334 13.37 65.77 11.69
C PRO A 334 13.76 66.14 10.25
N PRO A 335 13.79 67.44 9.93
CA PRO A 335 14.09 67.94 8.59
C PRO A 335 15.56 67.74 8.19
N GLU A 336 15.77 67.46 6.91
CA GLU A 336 17.06 67.30 6.24
C GLU A 336 17.80 68.64 6.13
N ALA A 337 18.49 69.06 7.20
CA ALA A 337 19.52 70.08 7.10
C ALA A 337 20.52 69.97 8.26
N MET A 338 21.80 70.15 7.92
CA MET A 338 22.98 70.12 8.78
C MET A 338 23.49 68.73 9.19
N GLY A 339 24.29 68.16 8.29
CA GLY A 339 25.38 67.30 8.71
C GLY A 339 26.39 68.08 9.54
N ASN A 340 26.91 67.45 10.59
CA ASN A 340 28.30 67.57 11.01
C ASN A 340 28.68 66.39 11.91
N ASN A 341 29.78 65.75 11.53
CA ASN A 341 30.31 64.50 12.05
C ASN A 341 30.76 64.65 13.51
N PHE A 342 30.04 64.05 14.47
CA PHE A 342 30.43 64.04 15.88
C PHE A 342 31.26 62.81 16.30
N PHE A 343 31.34 61.76 15.47
CA PHE A 343 32.24 60.63 15.69
C PHE A 343 33.29 60.56 14.60
N ASN A 344 34.38 61.29 14.84
CA ASN A 344 35.58 61.32 14.01
C ASN A 344 36.24 59.93 13.93
N LEU A 345 35.90 59.13 12.92
CA LEU A 345 36.72 58.01 12.47
C LEU A 345 36.82 58.06 10.94
N GLN A 346 38.05 58.31 10.48
CA GLN A 346 38.45 58.63 9.12
C GLN A 346 38.19 57.50 8.13
N ALA A 347 37.66 57.85 6.95
CA ALA A 347 37.75 57.08 5.73
C ALA A 347 38.87 57.64 4.84
N THR A 348 39.54 56.78 4.05
CA THR A 348 40.04 57.00 2.65
C THR A 348 41.09 55.90 2.27
N PRO A 349 41.46 55.69 0.98
CA PRO A 349 40.59 55.22 -0.12
C PRO A 349 41.28 54.25 -1.13
N GLY A 350 40.49 53.45 -1.87
CA GLY A 350 40.75 53.15 -3.30
C GLY A 350 41.53 51.90 -3.75
N MET A 351 40.96 51.25 -4.80
CA MET A 351 41.58 50.51 -5.93
C MET A 351 41.83 48.97 -5.87
N MET A 352 40.96 48.23 -6.60
CA MET A 352 41.04 47.00 -7.48
C MET A 352 42.22 45.99 -7.42
N PRO A 353 42.17 44.75 -8.04
CA PRO A 353 41.09 43.83 -8.49
C PRO A 353 41.26 42.38 -7.90
N PRO A 354 40.56 41.29 -8.33
CA PRO A 354 40.47 40.03 -7.56
C PRO A 354 41.60 39.04 -7.89
N MET A 355 42.24 38.48 -6.85
CA MET A 355 43.26 37.43 -6.96
C MET A 355 42.65 36.04 -6.78
N MET A 356 43.04 35.15 -7.70
CA MET A 356 42.66 33.75 -7.84
C MET A 356 43.17 32.86 -6.70
N ILE A 357 42.38 31.85 -6.33
CA ILE A 357 42.76 30.75 -5.42
C ILE A 357 43.33 29.60 -6.28
N PRO A 358 44.51 29.03 -5.99
CA PRO A 358 45.09 27.94 -6.78
C PRO A 358 44.58 26.54 -6.33
N PRO A 359 44.44 25.56 -7.25
CA PRO A 359 44.23 24.15 -6.92
C PRO A 359 45.57 23.41 -6.67
N PRO A 360 45.56 22.25 -5.98
CA PRO A 360 46.77 21.45 -5.72
C PRO A 360 47.24 20.65 -6.96
N PRO A 361 48.52 20.22 -7.01
CA PRO A 361 49.18 19.81 -8.25
C PRO A 361 48.98 18.33 -8.62
N VAL A 362 49.00 18.07 -9.93
CA VAL A 362 49.04 16.76 -10.59
C VAL A 362 50.47 16.49 -11.07
N ALA A 363 50.95 15.24 -10.93
CA ALA A 363 52.18 14.72 -11.54
C ALA A 363 51.84 13.57 -12.54
N PRO A 364 52.73 13.23 -13.50
CA PRO A 364 52.31 13.01 -14.88
C PRO A 364 52.36 11.56 -15.40
N GLN A 365 51.46 11.30 -16.35
CA GLN A 365 51.61 10.59 -17.64
C GLN A 365 52.36 9.25 -17.69
N PHE A 366 51.63 8.18 -18.01
CA PHE A 366 52.13 7.12 -18.89
C PHE A 366 51.08 6.74 -19.93
N THR A 367 51.55 6.63 -21.16
CA THR A 367 50.81 6.47 -22.41
C THR A 367 50.64 5.00 -22.81
N MET A 368 49.54 4.76 -23.54
CA MET A 368 49.46 3.99 -24.79
C MET A 368 49.09 2.49 -24.81
N PHE A 369 48.04 2.25 -25.61
CA PHE A 369 47.62 1.11 -26.46
C PHE A 369 46.92 -0.13 -25.87
N PRO A 370 45.91 -0.68 -26.60
CA PRO A 370 45.06 -1.79 -26.18
C PRO A 370 45.55 -3.13 -26.73
N PRO A 371 44.99 -4.26 -26.27
CA PRO A 371 44.86 -5.39 -27.18
C PRO A 371 43.51 -6.10 -27.12
N GLN A 372 43.33 -6.86 -28.18
CA GLN A 372 42.15 -7.56 -28.64
C GLN A 372 41.88 -8.87 -27.87
N ILE A 373 40.61 -9.27 -27.95
CA ILE A 373 40.00 -10.62 -27.93
C ILE A 373 40.98 -11.82 -27.87
N ALA A 374 40.83 -12.66 -26.83
CA ALA A 374 41.09 -14.10 -26.88
C ALA A 374 40.29 -14.84 -25.76
N ALA A 375 39.92 -16.09 -26.03
CA ALA A 375 38.95 -16.90 -25.30
C ALA A 375 39.55 -17.84 -24.22
N ALA A 376 38.65 -18.42 -23.40
CA ALA A 376 38.81 -19.61 -22.54
C ALA A 376 39.67 -19.40 -21.26
N THR A 377 39.36 -19.87 -20.05
CA THR A 377 38.75 -21.12 -19.54
C THR A 377 38.27 -20.89 -18.09
N ALA A 378 37.31 -21.69 -17.63
CA ALA A 378 36.76 -21.65 -16.28
C ALA A 378 37.79 -22.07 -15.21
N THR A 379 37.96 -21.25 -14.16
CA THR A 379 38.68 -21.63 -12.94
C THR A 379 37.84 -21.29 -11.70
N ALA A 380 37.76 -22.27 -10.79
CA ALA A 380 36.94 -22.26 -9.57
C ALA A 380 37.49 -21.29 -8.49
N PRO A 381 36.64 -20.78 -7.58
CA PRO A 381 37.08 -19.86 -6.54
C PRO A 381 37.85 -20.59 -5.43
N ILE A 382 38.99 -20.01 -5.06
CA ILE A 382 39.88 -20.41 -3.96
C ILE A 382 39.28 -19.88 -2.64
N PHE A 383 39.03 -20.78 -1.68
CA PHE A 383 38.65 -20.43 -0.30
C PHE A 383 39.89 -20.32 0.61
N PRO A 384 39.92 -19.39 1.60
CA PRO A 384 41.03 -19.24 2.55
C PRO A 384 41.13 -20.41 3.55
N PRO A 385 42.32 -20.70 4.11
CA PRO A 385 42.55 -21.89 4.93
C PRO A 385 42.02 -21.67 6.36
N GLY A 386 41.13 -22.53 6.84
CA GLY A 386 40.66 -22.49 8.23
C GLY A 386 39.30 -23.10 8.55
N THR A 387 38.53 -23.59 7.57
CA THR A 387 37.23 -24.23 7.83
C THR A 387 37.20 -25.64 7.28
N ALA A 388 37.09 -26.64 8.16
CA ALA A 388 36.79 -28.02 7.77
C ALA A 388 35.39 -28.08 7.12
N PRO A 389 35.21 -28.85 6.03
CA PRO A 389 33.90 -29.00 5.40
C PRO A 389 32.94 -29.75 6.34
N ILE A 390 31.76 -29.17 6.54
CA ILE A 390 30.68 -29.76 7.33
C ILE A 390 30.14 -30.98 6.58
N HIS A 391 30.41 -32.19 7.09
CA HIS A 391 29.86 -33.43 6.55
C HIS A 391 28.38 -33.55 6.94
N TYR A 392 27.50 -33.47 5.95
CA TYR A 392 26.06 -33.73 6.14
C TYR A 392 25.76 -35.24 6.05
N PRO A 393 24.95 -35.82 6.96
CA PRO A 393 24.55 -37.24 6.93
C PRO A 393 23.70 -37.67 5.73
N SER A 394 23.41 -36.76 4.78
CA SER A 394 22.64 -37.03 3.56
C SER A 394 23.52 -37.42 2.37
N GLN A 395 24.84 -37.41 2.52
CA GLN A 395 25.80 -37.73 1.46
C GLN A 395 26.37 -39.15 1.57
N ASP A 396 25.87 -39.97 2.50
CA ASP A 396 26.26 -41.36 2.67
C ASP A 396 25.43 -42.27 1.73
N PRO A 397 26.03 -42.85 0.67
CA PRO A 397 25.31 -43.68 -0.31
C PRO A 397 24.78 -44.99 0.29
N SER A 398 25.26 -45.39 1.46
CA SER A 398 24.90 -46.65 2.12
C SER A 398 23.52 -46.62 2.82
N ARG A 399 22.84 -45.46 2.85
CA ARG A 399 21.54 -45.30 3.55
C ARG A 399 20.32 -45.25 2.63
N MET A 400 20.49 -45.19 1.31
CA MET A 400 19.38 -45.38 0.38
C MET A 400 19.14 -46.88 0.24
N GLY A 401 18.07 -47.37 0.86
CA GLY A 401 17.64 -48.77 0.83
C GLY A 401 17.28 -49.26 -0.56
N ALA A 402 18.31 -49.56 -1.36
CA ALA A 402 18.22 -50.48 -2.48
C ALA A 402 18.30 -51.91 -1.91
N SER A 403 17.14 -52.47 -1.57
CA SER A 403 17.02 -53.92 -1.41
C SER A 403 17.38 -54.56 -2.76
N GLN A 404 18.56 -55.17 -2.84
CA GLN A 404 18.90 -56.07 -3.92
C GLN A 404 17.84 -57.18 -3.95
N GLY A 405 17.04 -57.18 -5.00
CA GLY A 405 16.11 -58.27 -5.31
C GLY A 405 16.90 -59.53 -5.60
N ILE A 406 17.11 -60.36 -4.58
CA ILE A 406 17.49 -61.75 -4.75
C ILE A 406 16.19 -62.54 -4.78
N GLY A 407 15.79 -62.96 -5.99
CA GLY A 407 14.63 -63.81 -6.20
C GLY A 407 14.79 -65.15 -5.49
N LYS A 408 13.74 -65.57 -4.80
CA LYS A 408 13.44 -66.98 -4.52
C LYS A 408 11.95 -67.23 -4.76
N PRO A 409 11.58 -68.37 -5.39
CA PRO A 409 10.21 -68.68 -5.77
C PRO A 409 9.36 -69.13 -4.57
N TRP A 410 8.06 -68.85 -4.65
CA TRP A 410 7.03 -69.29 -3.70
C TRP A 410 6.80 -70.81 -3.79
N PRO A 411 6.52 -71.52 -2.68
CA PRO A 411 6.03 -72.89 -2.72
C PRO A 411 4.52 -72.92 -2.94
N GLU A 412 4.08 -73.86 -3.76
CA GLU A 412 2.70 -74.32 -3.85
C GLU A 412 2.29 -75.05 -2.57
N GLU A 413 1.11 -74.72 -2.04
CA GLU A 413 0.06 -75.66 -1.57
C GLU A 413 -1.25 -74.90 -1.31
#